data_AF-B9FBW1-F1
#
_entry.id   AF-B9FBW1-F1
#
_cell.length_a   1.000
_cell.length_b   1.000
_cell.length_c   1.000
_cell.angle_alpha   90.00
_cell.angle_beta   90.00
_cell.angle_gamma   90.00
#
_symmetry.space_group_name_H-M   'P 1'
#
loop_
_entity.id
_entity.type
_entity.pdbx_description
1 polymer ?
#
loop_
_entity_poly.entity_id
_entity_poly.type
_entity_poly.pdbx_seq_one_letter_code
_entity_poly.pdbx_strand_id
1 'polypeptide(L)'
;MNTKPSHGPIHFRSPAKILWRTVRGMIPHKTKRGEAALARLKAYEVVTPPYDRTKRMVIPDALKVLRLQPGHKYCLLGQLSKEVGWNYYDTIRR
;
A
#
# COMPACT_ATOMS: atom_id res chain seq x y z
N MET A 1 5.61 -0.49 22.24
CA MET A 1 5.84 -1.27 23.48
C MET A 1 6.97 -0.57 24.20
N ASN A 2 6.69 0.04 25.35
CA ASN A 2 7.65 0.94 26.02
C ASN A 2 8.94 0.24 26.45
N THR A 3 8.89 -1.07 26.67
CA THR A 3 10.05 -1.89 27.06
C THR A 3 10.99 -2.22 25.90
N LYS A 4 10.46 -2.51 24.71
CA LYS A 4 11.28 -2.83 23.53
C LYS A 4 10.59 -2.34 22.24
N PRO A 5 11.02 -1.21 21.66
CA PRO A 5 10.41 -0.63 20.46
C PRO A 5 10.38 -1.59 19.27
N SER A 6 11.36 -2.49 19.13
CA SER A 6 11.44 -3.44 18.02
C SER A 6 10.34 -4.51 18.01
N HIS A 7 9.70 -4.79 19.15
CA HIS A 7 8.54 -5.69 19.25
C HIS A 7 7.20 -4.93 19.23
N GLY A 8 7.24 -3.62 18.97
CA GLY A 8 6.07 -2.77 18.88
C GLY A 8 5.44 -2.72 17.48
N PRO A 9 4.48 -1.80 17.29
CA PRO A 9 3.92 -1.52 15.98
C PRO A 9 5.02 -1.07 15.00
N ILE A 10 5.09 -1.73 13.85
CA ILE A 10 6.04 -1.36 12.79
C ILE A 10 5.42 -0.29 11.90
N HIS A 11 6.07 0.87 11.83
CA HIS A 11 5.67 1.99 10.99
C HIS A 11 6.32 1.88 9.60
N PHE A 12 5.64 1.18 8.70
CA PHE A 12 6.09 1.09 7.31
C PHE A 12 5.93 2.44 6.60
N ARG A 13 6.97 2.84 5.87
CA ARG A 13 7.03 4.12 5.16
C ARG A 13 6.76 3.99 3.67
N SER A 14 6.94 2.79 3.09
CA SER A 14 6.73 2.55 1.66
C SER A 14 5.23 2.41 1.34
N PRO A 15 4.70 3.09 0.29
CA PRO A 15 3.28 3.05 -0.08
C PRO A 15 2.68 1.63 -0.21
N ALA A 16 3.38 0.69 -0.84
CA ALA A 16 3.00 -0.71 -1.01
C ALA A 16 2.84 -1.45 0.32
N LYS A 17 3.68 -1.16 1.32
CA LYS A 17 3.54 -1.72 2.66
C LYS A 17 2.42 -1.05 3.45
N ILE A 18 2.15 0.23 3.20
CA ILE A 18 0.97 0.90 3.77
C ILE A 18 -0.30 0.24 3.22
N LEU A 19 -0.39 0.03 1.91
CA LEU A 19 -1.50 -0.69 1.28
C LEU A 19 -1.61 -2.14 1.79
N TRP A 20 -0.49 -2.84 1.92
CA TRP A 20 -0.49 -4.20 2.49
C TRP A 20 -1.01 -4.21 3.93
N ARG A 21 -0.65 -3.21 4.74
CA ARG A 21 -1.11 -3.08 6.13
C ARG A 21 -2.61 -2.77 6.20
N THR A 22 -3.16 -1.95 5.30
CA THR A 22 -4.61 -1.68 5.26
C THR A 22 -5.40 -2.93 4.87
N VAL A 23 -4.97 -3.65 3.82
CA VAL A 23 -5.63 -4.91 3.41
C VAL A 23 -5.50 -5.98 4.50
N ARG A 24 -4.33 -6.11 5.15
CA ARG A 24 -4.15 -7.00 6.31
C ARG A 24 -5.10 -6.69 7.46
N GLY A 25 -5.45 -5.43 7.68
CA GLY A 25 -6.41 -5.02 8.70
C GLY A 25 -7.86 -5.46 8.41
N MET A 26 -8.20 -5.65 7.13
CA MET A 26 -9.53 -6.08 6.68
C MET A 26 -9.69 -7.62 6.67
N ILE A 27 -8.62 -8.38 6.90
CA ILE A 27 -8.59 -9.85 6.82
C ILE A 27 -8.28 -10.43 8.21
N PRO A 28 -8.88 -11.58 8.61
CA PRO A 28 -8.53 -12.31 9.83
C PRO A 28 -7.15 -13.00 9.71
N HIS A 29 -6.10 -12.20 9.58
CA HIS A 29 -4.73 -12.62 9.22
C HIS A 29 -4.00 -13.47 10.27
N LYS A 30 -4.57 -13.62 11.48
CA LYS A 30 -4.04 -14.52 12.51
C LYS A 30 -4.47 -15.97 12.30
N THR A 31 -5.45 -16.21 11.43
CA THR A 31 -5.92 -17.55 11.07
C THR A 31 -5.12 -18.10 9.89
N LYS A 32 -5.01 -19.43 9.78
CA LYS A 32 -4.36 -20.08 8.62
C LYS A 32 -4.98 -19.66 7.28
N ARG A 33 -6.31 -19.47 7.26
CA ARG A 33 -7.03 -18.98 6.07
C ARG A 33 -6.63 -17.54 5.71
N GLY A 34 -6.53 -16.66 6.71
CA GLY A 34 -6.14 -15.27 6.51
C GLY A 34 -4.68 -15.13 6.06
N GLU A 35 -3.79 -15.95 6.60
CA GLU A 35 -2.40 -16.05 6.15
C GLU A 35 -2.30 -16.48 4.68
N ALA A 36 -3.03 -17.53 4.29
CA ALA A 36 -3.10 -17.98 2.90
C ALA A 36 -3.69 -16.90 1.96
N ALA A 37 -4.66 -16.11 2.42
CA ALA A 37 -5.19 -14.98 1.66
C ALA A 37 -4.15 -13.87 1.45
N LEU A 38 -3.38 -13.54 2.50
CA LEU A 38 -2.30 -12.55 2.40
C LEU A 38 -1.16 -13.02 1.50
N ALA A 39 -0.85 -14.31 1.48
CA ALA A 39 0.18 -14.88 0.60
C ALA A 39 -0.16 -14.69 -0.90
N ARG A 40 -1.44 -14.55 -1.26
CA ARG A 40 -1.89 -14.28 -2.63
C ARG A 40 -1.71 -12.82 -3.04
N LEU A 41 -1.67 -11.90 -2.08
CA LEU A 41 -1.52 -10.48 -2.34
C LEU A 41 -0.05 -10.10 -2.49
N LYS A 42 0.30 -9.53 -3.64
CA LYS A 42 1.61 -8.92 -3.89
C LYS A 42 1.40 -7.44 -4.19
N ALA A 43 2.13 -6.57 -3.47
CA ALA A 43 2.05 -5.12 -3.63
C ALA A 43 3.45 -4.57 -3.94
N TYR A 44 3.53 -3.74 -4.98
CA TYR A 44 4.76 -3.15 -5.48
C TYR A 44 4.55 -1.65 -5.73
N GLU A 45 5.62 -0.87 -5.64
CA GLU A 45 5.60 0.58 -5.91
C GLU A 45 5.71 0.89 -7.40
N VAL A 46 6.42 0.01 -8.11
CA VAL A 46 6.68 0.10 -9.55
C VAL A 46 6.17 -1.16 -10.21
N VAL A 47 5.72 -1.03 -11.45
CA VAL A 47 5.39 -2.16 -12.30
C VAL A 47 6.69 -2.86 -12.67
N THR A 48 6.97 -3.98 -11.99
CA THR A 48 8.18 -4.78 -12.18
C THR A 48 7.96 -5.89 -13.22
N PRO A 49 8.99 -6.31 -13.98
CA PRO A 49 8.91 -7.55 -14.75
C PRO A 49 8.57 -8.72 -13.82
N PRO A 50 7.59 -9.59 -14.15
CA PRO A 50 6.92 -9.78 -15.46
C PRO A 50 5.58 -9.03 -15.64
N TYR A 51 5.19 -8.18 -14.70
CA TYR A 51 3.88 -7.52 -14.69
C TYR A 51 3.78 -6.34 -15.67
N ASP A 52 4.90 -5.86 -16.16
CA ASP A 52 5.03 -4.81 -17.19
C ASP A 52 4.33 -5.18 -18.50
N ARG A 53 4.40 -6.46 -18.89
CA ARG A 53 3.79 -6.98 -20.12
C ARG A 53 2.34 -7.42 -19.93
N THR A 54 1.89 -7.57 -18.69
CA THR A 54 0.52 -8.01 -18.39
C THR A 54 -0.46 -6.83 -18.46
N LYS A 55 -1.67 -7.08 -18.97
CA LYS A 55 -2.73 -6.06 -18.99
C LYS A 55 -3.12 -5.70 -17.56
N ARG A 56 -2.99 -4.43 -17.21
CA ARG A 56 -3.39 -3.89 -15.92
C ARG A 56 -4.90 -3.73 -15.86
N MET A 57 -5.48 -4.21 -14.78
CA MET A 57 -6.92 -4.11 -14.51
C MET A 57 -7.19 -2.96 -13.54
N VAL A 58 -8.36 -2.34 -13.68
CA VAL A 58 -8.81 -1.23 -12.84
C VAL A 58 -10.09 -1.64 -12.16
N ILE A 59 -10.22 -1.34 -10.87
CA ILE A 59 -11.44 -1.55 -10.08
C ILE A 59 -12.23 -0.24 -10.12
N PRO A 60 -13.36 -0.16 -10.85
CA PRO A 60 -14.11 1.10 -11.03
C PRO A 60 -14.57 1.69 -9.70
N ASP A 61 -14.97 0.83 -8.76
CA ASP A 61 -15.47 1.26 -7.45
C ASP A 61 -14.43 1.94 -6.57
N ALA A 62 -13.14 1.74 -6.85
CA ALA A 62 -12.05 2.36 -6.11
C ALA A 62 -11.51 3.64 -6.78
N LEU A 63 -12.12 4.10 -7.88
CA LEU A 63 -11.64 5.26 -8.61
C LEU A 63 -12.02 6.58 -7.92
N LYS A 64 -11.00 7.39 -7.62
CA LYS A 64 -11.17 8.73 -7.04
C LYS A 64 -12.12 9.61 -7.85
N VAL A 65 -12.01 9.59 -9.19
CA VAL A 65 -12.84 10.46 -10.07
C VAL A 65 -14.33 10.12 -9.98
N LEU A 66 -14.66 8.86 -9.70
CA LEU A 66 -16.04 8.40 -9.58
C LEU A 66 -16.58 8.54 -8.15
N ARG A 67 -15.71 8.40 -7.13
CA ARG A 67 -16.11 8.35 -5.72
C ARG A 67 -16.00 9.68 -4.99
N LEU A 68 -15.08 10.56 -5.37
CA LEU A 68 -14.85 11.83 -4.69
C LEU A 68 -15.46 12.99 -5.48
N GLN A 69 -16.28 13.81 -4.82
CA GLN A 69 -16.87 15.00 -5.43
C GLN A 69 -15.80 16.00 -5.91
N PRO A 70 -16.03 16.69 -7.04
CA PRO A 70 -15.16 17.79 -7.48
C PRO A 70 -15.00 18.86 -6.39
N GLY A 71 -13.79 19.42 -6.26
CA GLY A 71 -13.46 20.44 -5.25
C GLY A 71 -12.93 19.90 -3.92
N HIS A 72 -13.09 18.61 -3.63
CA HIS A 72 -12.57 18.03 -2.39
C HIS A 72 -11.06 17.76 -2.49
N LYS A 73 -10.32 18.17 -1.44
CA LYS A 73 -8.88 17.95 -1.32
C LYS A 73 -8.60 16.46 -1.10
N TYR A 74 -7.52 15.97 -1.69
CA TYR A 74 -7.03 14.59 -1.55
C TYR A 74 -5.51 14.59 -1.47
N CYS A 75 -4.93 13.49 -1.00
CA CYS A 75 -3.49 13.30 -0.91
C CYS A 75 -3.08 12.06 -1.71
N LEU A 76 -1.90 12.14 -2.34
CA LEU A 76 -1.29 10.99 -2.99
C LEU A 76 -0.48 10.20 -1.97
N LEU A 77 -0.68 8.88 -1.95
CA LEU A 77 0.02 8.01 -1.01
C LEU A 77 1.55 8.11 -1.12
N GLY A 78 2.07 8.34 -2.33
CA GLY A 78 3.49 8.59 -2.56
C GLY A 78 4.02 9.86 -1.88
N GLN A 79 3.23 10.94 -1.90
CA GLN A 79 3.61 12.21 -1.24
C GLN A 79 3.63 12.04 0.27
N LEU A 80 2.58 11.44 0.84
CA LEU A 80 2.53 11.11 2.26
C LEU A 80 3.74 10.25 2.67
N SER A 81 4.08 9.26 1.86
CA SER A 81 5.22 8.37 2.11
C SER A 81 6.55 9.12 2.12
N LYS A 82 6.73 10.08 1.20
CA LYS A 82 7.91 10.97 1.16
C LYS A 82 8.04 11.76 2.46
N GLU A 83 6.95 12.39 2.92
CA GLU A 83 6.93 13.21 4.13
C GLU A 83 7.28 12.41 5.40
N VAL A 84 6.87 11.13 5.47
CA VAL A 84 7.21 10.25 6.60
C VAL A 84 8.58 9.56 6.45
N GLY A 85 9.41 10.00 5.51
CA GLY A 85 10.80 9.57 5.37
C GLY A 85 10.99 8.31 4.52
N TRP A 86 10.23 8.16 3.44
CA TRP A 86 10.49 7.14 2.40
C TRP A 86 11.43 7.69 1.33
N ASN A 87 12.67 7.20 1.33
CA ASN A 87 13.76 7.75 0.52
C ASN A 87 13.68 7.43 -0.98
N TYR A 88 12.90 6.43 -1.38
CA TYR A 88 12.85 5.96 -2.78
C TYR A 88 11.87 6.74 -3.65
N TYR A 89 11.17 7.74 -3.10
CA TYR A 89 10.18 8.52 -3.83
C TYR A 89 10.75 9.17 -5.09
N ASP A 90 11.90 9.83 -5.00
CA ASP A 90 12.52 10.51 -6.14
C ASP A 90 13.18 9.51 -7.11
N THR A 91 13.51 8.30 -6.65
CA THR A 91 14.07 7.24 -7.51
C THR A 91 13.01 6.61 -8.40
N ILE A 92 11.79 6.42 -7.88
CA ILE A 92 10.68 5.79 -8.62
C ILE A 92 10.01 6.73 -9.62
N ARG A 93 10.14 8.05 -9.40
CA ARG A 93 9.57 9.06 -10.29
C ARG A 93 10.42 9.34 -11.53
N ARG A 94 11.71 9.00 -11.49
CA ARG A 94 12.62 9.09 -12.64
C ARG A 94 12.26 8.03 -13.67
#